data_AF-L9XFE6-F1
#
_entry.id   AF-L9XFE6-F1
#
_cell.length_a   1.000
_cell.length_b   1.000
_cell.length_c   1.000
_cell.angle_alpha   90.00
_cell.angle_beta   90.00
_cell.angle_gamma   90.00
#
_symmetry.space_group_name_H-M   'P 1'
#
loop_
_entity.id
_entity.type
_entity.pdbx_description
1 polymer ?
#
loop_
_entity_poly.entity_id
_entity_poly.type
_entity_poly.pdbx_seq_one_letter_code
_entity_poly.pdbx_strand_id
1 'polypeptide(L)'
;MSQSLTGAPGTYGRDQLTDEPQTVSGEDEIKTVLTALNDTDCRTILEELGDSEPYLSAAELSERCGVPLSTTYRKLELLEEADLLEEKLRIRQSGRHASEYDQRVDDVTISVDDGGIALELS
;
A
#
# COMPACT_ATOMS: atom_id res chain seq x y z
N MET A 1 14.79 -52.13 12.89
CA MET A 1 13.64 -52.02 11.97
C MET A 1 12.65 -51.02 12.56
N SER A 2 11.98 -50.24 11.70
CA SER A 2 11.35 -48.91 11.91
C SER A 2 12.40 -47.77 11.97
N GLN A 3 12.63 -46.90 10.98
CA GLN A 3 11.79 -46.26 9.94
C GLN A 3 10.57 -45.57 10.59
N SER A 4 10.35 -44.25 10.57
CA SER A 4 10.57 -43.27 9.49
C SER A 4 10.34 -41.81 9.94
N LEU A 5 11.02 -40.89 9.22
CA LEU A 5 10.58 -39.60 8.62
C LEU A 5 10.10 -38.45 9.56
N THR A 6 10.72 -37.26 9.63
CA THR A 6 10.89 -36.14 8.66
C THR A 6 9.85 -35.02 8.83
N GLY A 7 10.33 -33.77 9.00
CA GLY A 7 9.62 -32.50 8.79
C GLY A 7 9.26 -31.77 10.10
N ALA A 8 9.65 -30.52 10.38
CA ALA A 8 10.04 -29.41 9.50
C ALA A 8 10.99 -28.41 10.20
N PRO A 9 11.93 -27.78 9.46
CA PRO A 9 12.56 -26.52 9.83
C PRO A 9 11.86 -25.31 9.17
N GLY A 10 12.03 -24.13 9.77
CA GLY A 10 11.80 -22.82 9.13
C GLY A 10 10.49 -22.14 9.56
N THR A 11 10.49 -21.25 10.56
CA THR A 11 10.75 -19.81 10.40
C THR A 11 10.07 -19.21 9.17
N TYR A 12 8.98 -18.47 9.38
CA TYR A 12 8.93 -17.06 9.01
C TYR A 12 8.24 -16.35 10.16
N GLY A 13 9.02 -15.50 10.84
CA GLY A 13 8.49 -14.59 11.84
C GLY A 13 7.31 -13.86 11.22
N ARG A 14 6.25 -13.78 12.00
CA ARG A 14 5.25 -12.73 11.90
C ARG A 14 6.05 -11.43 11.89
N ASP A 15 6.32 -10.89 10.70
CA ASP A 15 6.88 -9.57 10.54
C ASP A 15 5.76 -8.63 10.99
N GLN A 16 5.73 -8.38 12.30
CA GLN A 16 5.09 -7.21 12.87
C GLN A 16 5.91 -6.04 12.31
N LEU A 17 5.64 -5.71 11.03
CA LEU A 17 5.86 -4.37 10.51
C LEU A 17 5.11 -3.50 11.50
N THR A 18 5.89 -2.84 12.32
CA THR A 18 5.37 -2.06 13.41
C THR A 18 4.54 -0.94 12.80
N ASP A 19 3.25 -0.96 13.12
CA ASP A 19 2.29 0.12 12.96
C ASP A 19 2.70 1.32 13.86
N GLU A 20 3.98 1.71 13.79
CA GLU A 20 4.45 2.91 14.47
C GLU A 20 4.13 4.08 13.55
N PRO A 21 3.44 5.10 14.06
CA PRO A 21 3.13 6.28 13.27
C PRO A 21 4.42 6.89 12.71
N GLN A 22 4.47 7.03 11.38
CA GLN A 22 5.54 7.69 10.66
C GLN A 22 5.25 9.20 10.60
N THR A 23 6.08 10.00 11.26
CA THR A 23 6.03 11.45 11.11
C THR A 23 6.78 11.88 9.85
N VAL A 24 6.09 12.58 8.96
CA VAL A 24 6.63 13.17 7.75
C VAL A 24 6.72 14.69 7.95
N SER A 25 7.93 15.24 7.83
CA SER A 25 8.20 16.68 8.04
C SER A 25 9.01 17.33 6.92
N GLY A 26 9.42 16.56 5.90
CA GLY A 26 10.09 17.09 4.72
C GLY A 26 9.11 17.79 3.78
N GLU A 27 9.45 18.99 3.29
CA GLU A 27 8.57 19.77 2.40
C GLU A 27 8.17 19.00 1.13
N ASP A 28 9.12 18.30 0.50
CA ASP A 28 8.87 17.50 -0.70
C ASP A 28 8.01 16.27 -0.39
N GLU A 29 8.26 15.57 0.72
CA GLU A 29 7.48 14.40 1.14
C GLU A 29 6.04 14.78 1.48
N ILE A 30 5.84 15.86 2.25
CA ILE A 30 4.52 16.42 2.56
C ILE A 30 3.79 16.76 1.27
N LYS A 31 4.48 17.40 0.32
CA LYS A 31 3.90 17.76 -0.97
C LYS A 31 3.50 16.52 -1.76
N THR A 32 4.27 15.45 -1.75
CA THR A 32 3.94 14.18 -2.42
C THR A 32 2.65 13.59 -1.85
N VAL A 33 2.56 13.45 -0.52
CA VAL A 33 1.35 12.93 0.16
C VAL A 33 0.12 13.79 -0.14
N LEU A 34 0.23 15.12 0.01
CA LEU A 34 -0.89 16.02 -0.26
C LEU A 34 -1.29 16.05 -1.75
N THR A 35 -0.33 15.86 -2.66
CA THR A 35 -0.63 15.76 -4.10
C THR A 35 -1.42 14.48 -4.40
N ALA A 36 -1.04 13.36 -3.81
CA ALA A 36 -1.75 12.09 -3.93
C ALA A 36 -3.19 12.19 -3.36
N LEU A 37 -3.34 12.72 -2.14
CA LEU A 37 -4.66 12.85 -1.49
C LEU A 37 -5.57 13.90 -2.14
N ASN A 38 -5.02 14.90 -2.85
CA ASN A 38 -5.81 15.85 -3.63
C ASN A 38 -6.33 15.24 -4.95
N ASP A 39 -5.75 14.13 -5.41
CA ASP A 39 -6.19 13.45 -6.62
C ASP A 39 -7.42 12.57 -6.35
N THR A 40 -8.44 12.67 -7.21
CA THR A 40 -9.71 11.96 -6.99
C THR A 40 -9.61 10.48 -7.31
N ASP A 41 -8.81 10.11 -8.32
CA ASP A 41 -8.62 8.71 -8.67
C ASP A 41 -7.81 8.00 -7.58
N CYS A 42 -6.81 8.67 -6.99
CA CYS A 42 -6.05 8.15 -5.84
C CYS A 42 -6.96 7.87 -4.64
N ARG A 43 -7.82 8.82 -4.26
CA ARG A 43 -8.77 8.61 -3.16
C ARG A 43 -9.74 7.47 -3.43
N THR A 44 -10.26 7.37 -4.66
CA THR A 44 -11.15 6.27 -5.06
C THR A 44 -10.45 4.91 -4.91
N ILE A 45 -9.16 4.83 -5.29
CA ILE A 45 -8.36 3.60 -5.14
C ILE A 45 -8.16 3.25 -3.66
N LEU A 46 -7.83 4.23 -2.80
CA LEU A 46 -7.66 4.00 -1.36
C LEU A 46 -8.96 3.53 -0.71
N GLU A 47 -10.08 4.17 -1.02
CA GLU A 47 -11.42 3.77 -0.54
C GLU A 47 -11.74 2.32 -0.95
N GLU A 48 -11.49 1.97 -2.23
CA GLU A 48 -11.72 0.61 -2.73
C GLU A 48 -10.84 -0.44 -2.04
N LEU A 49 -9.59 -0.10 -1.71
CA LEU A 49 -8.69 -0.98 -0.96
C LEU A 49 -9.14 -1.17 0.49
N GLY A 50 -9.59 -0.11 1.16
CA GLY A 50 -10.08 -0.17 2.54
C GLY A 50 -11.42 -0.91 2.71
N ASP A 51 -12.29 -0.88 1.69
CA ASP A 51 -13.61 -1.53 1.74
C ASP A 51 -13.60 -3.02 1.28
N SER A 52 -12.48 -3.52 0.76
CA SER A 52 -12.39 -4.81 0.04
C SER A 52 -11.45 -5.85 0.67
N GLU A 53 -11.28 -6.98 -0.03
CA GLU A 53 -10.24 -7.96 0.29
C GLU A 53 -8.84 -7.32 0.22
N PRO A 54 -7.93 -7.68 1.15
CA PRO A 54 -6.57 -7.18 1.13
C PRO A 54 -5.84 -7.67 -0.13
N TYR A 55 -5.03 -6.79 -0.72
CA TYR A 55 -4.23 -7.03 -1.93
C TYR A 55 -5.05 -7.19 -3.21
N LEU A 56 -5.26 -6.07 -3.92
CA LEU A 56 -5.88 -6.02 -5.25
C LEU A 56 -4.86 -5.72 -6.33
N SER A 57 -4.99 -6.34 -7.50
CA SER A 57 -4.17 -6.00 -8.66
C SER A 57 -4.62 -4.69 -9.32
N ALA A 58 -3.72 -4.05 -10.07
CA ALA A 58 -4.07 -2.84 -10.84
C ALA A 58 -5.25 -3.07 -11.81
N ALA A 59 -5.42 -4.29 -12.33
CA ALA A 59 -6.54 -4.64 -13.21
C ALA A 59 -7.87 -4.67 -12.45
N GLU A 60 -7.89 -5.25 -11.25
CA GLU A 60 -9.08 -5.27 -10.39
C GLU A 60 -9.44 -3.85 -9.94
N LEU A 61 -8.46 -3.06 -9.50
CA LEU A 61 -8.68 -1.66 -9.15
C LEU A 61 -9.21 -0.82 -10.32
N SER A 62 -8.67 -1.02 -11.52
CA SER A 62 -9.15 -0.37 -12.74
C SER A 62 -10.62 -0.70 -13.02
N GLU A 63 -11.01 -1.97 -12.91
CA GLU A 63 -12.39 -2.42 -13.13
C GLU A 63 -13.35 -1.86 -12.07
N ARG A 64 -12.98 -1.96 -10.79
CA ARG A 64 -13.84 -1.58 -9.66
C ARG A 64 -14.00 -0.07 -9.53
N CYS A 65 -12.91 0.69 -9.68
CA CYS A 65 -12.94 2.15 -9.61
C CYS A 65 -13.46 2.80 -10.92
N GLY A 66 -13.60 2.04 -12.00
CA GLY A 66 -13.96 2.59 -13.32
C GLY A 66 -12.88 3.50 -13.93
N VAL A 67 -11.63 3.37 -13.48
CA VAL A 67 -10.48 4.17 -13.91
C VAL A 67 -9.71 3.39 -15.00
N PRO A 68 -9.32 3.99 -16.13
CA PRO A 68 -8.54 3.29 -17.15
C PRO A 68 -7.22 2.73 -16.60
N LEU A 69 -6.85 1.52 -16.99
CA LEU A 69 -5.67 0.82 -16.45
C LEU A 69 -4.37 1.64 -16.51
N SER A 70 -4.13 2.39 -17.59
CA SER A 70 -2.96 3.27 -17.71
C SER A 70 -2.97 4.41 -16.69
N THR A 71 -4.16 4.91 -16.34
CA THR A 71 -4.33 5.90 -15.29
C THR A 71 -4.13 5.24 -13.93
N THR A 72 -4.73 4.06 -13.68
CA THR A 72 -4.55 3.30 -12.44
C THR A 72 -3.07 3.08 -12.11
N TYR A 73 -2.24 2.63 -13.05
CA TYR A 73 -0.80 2.47 -12.81
C TYR A 73 -0.11 3.77 -12.37
N ARG A 74 -0.45 4.91 -12.99
CA ARG A 74 0.11 6.21 -12.61
C ARG A 74 -0.34 6.67 -11.23
N LYS A 75 -1.55 6.27 -10.80
CA LYS A 75 -2.06 6.60 -9.47
C LYS A 75 -1.46 5.71 -8.39
N LEU A 76 -1.26 4.43 -8.70
CA LEU A 76 -0.57 3.49 -7.82
C LEU A 76 0.87 3.92 -7.58
N GLU A 77 1.60 4.32 -8.63
CA GLU A 77 2.95 4.89 -8.51
C GLU A 77 2.95 6.13 -7.60
N LEU A 78 2.00 7.05 -7.78
CA LEU A 78 1.89 8.25 -6.94
C LEU A 78 1.56 7.92 -5.46
N LEU A 79 0.75 6.90 -5.21
CA LEU A 79 0.39 6.46 -3.85
C LEU A 79 1.55 5.71 -3.18
N GLU A 80 2.31 4.93 -3.95
CA GLU A 80 3.52 4.23 -3.49
C GLU A 80 4.63 5.23 -3.17
N GLU A 81 4.87 6.23 -4.02
CA GLU A 81 5.81 7.34 -3.75
C GLU A 81 5.44 8.14 -2.50
N ALA A 82 4.17 8.16 -2.13
CA ALA A 82 3.64 8.84 -0.95
C ALA A 82 3.66 7.97 0.32
N ASP A 83 4.18 6.74 0.27
CA ASP A 83 4.11 5.75 1.37
C ASP A 83 2.67 5.44 1.84
N LEU A 84 1.65 5.72 1.02
CA LEU A 84 0.24 5.44 1.37
C LEU A 84 -0.18 4.01 1.02
N LEU A 85 0.61 3.33 0.19
CA LEU A 85 0.28 2.05 -0.40
C LEU A 85 1.54 1.18 -0.47
N GLU A 86 1.38 -0.14 -0.30
CA GLU A 86 2.47 -1.11 -0.48
C GLU A 86 2.22 -2.03 -1.69
N GLU A 87 3.24 -2.23 -2.53
CA GLU A 87 3.23 -3.24 -3.60
C GLU A 87 3.76 -4.58 -3.09
N LYS A 88 3.01 -5.66 -3.33
CA LYS A 88 3.44 -7.05 -3.13
C LYS A 88 3.33 -7.87 -4.41
N LEU A 89 4.35 -8.68 -4.67
CA LEU A 89 4.36 -9.60 -5.80
C LEU A 89 3.59 -10.90 -5.45
N ARG A 90 2.41 -11.11 -6.04
CA ARG A 90 1.72 -12.40 -5.92
C ARG A 90 2.38 -13.43 -6.83
N ILE A 91 3.07 -14.40 -6.22
CA ILE A 91 3.68 -15.54 -6.91
C ILE A 91 2.57 -16.56 -7.26
N ARG A 92 2.11 -16.56 -8.52
CA ARG A 92 1.22 -17.59 -9.05
C ARG A 92 2.01 -18.67 -9.78
N GLN A 93 1.73 -19.95 -9.51
CA GLN A 93 2.36 -21.10 -10.21
C GLN A 93 2.00 -21.20 -11.71
N SER A 94 1.03 -20.40 -12.18
CA SER A 94 0.55 -20.36 -13.57
C SER A 94 1.26 -19.33 -14.47
N GLY A 95 2.30 -18.64 -13.98
CA GLY A 95 3.23 -17.89 -14.82
C GLY A 95 2.90 -16.42 -15.11
N ARG A 96 1.77 -15.89 -14.62
CA ARG A 96 1.52 -14.43 -14.62
C ARG A 96 1.57 -13.91 -13.19
N HIS A 97 2.77 -13.51 -12.78
CA HIS A 97 2.94 -12.66 -11.59
C HIS A 97 2.18 -11.37 -11.84
N ALA A 98 1.29 -11.01 -10.92
CA ALA A 98 0.68 -9.68 -10.92
C ALA A 98 1.11 -9.02 -9.61
N SER A 99 1.55 -7.77 -9.72
CA SER A 99 1.65 -6.90 -8.56
C SER A 99 0.27 -6.68 -7.96
N GLU A 100 0.22 -6.73 -6.65
CA GLU A 100 -0.97 -6.45 -5.86
C GLU A 100 -0.64 -5.38 -4.85
N TYR A 101 -1.65 -4.61 -4.52
CA TYR A 101 -1.52 -3.36 -3.81
C TYR A 101 -2.46 -3.41 -2.62
N ASP A 102 -1.98 -2.92 -1.49
CA ASP A 102 -2.76 -2.79 -0.27
C ASP A 102 -2.43 -1.47 0.42
N GLN A 103 -3.38 -0.96 1.18
CA GLN A 103 -3.20 0.28 1.91
C GLN A 103 -2.14 0.08 3.00
N ARG A 104 -1.18 1.01 3.07
CA ARG A 104 -0.06 0.93 4.03
C ARG A 104 -0.36 1.62 5.36
N VAL A 105 -1.30 2.56 5.34
CA VAL A 105 -1.61 3.48 6.44
C VAL A 105 -3.12 3.50 6.63
N ASP A 106 -3.64 3.36 7.83
CA ASP A 106 -5.08 3.44 8.08
C ASP A 106 -5.56 4.90 8.19
N ASP A 107 -4.70 5.79 8.69
CA ASP A 107 -5.00 7.18 8.98
C ASP A 107 -3.86 8.13 8.56
N VAL A 108 -4.26 9.34 8.12
CA VAL A 108 -3.35 10.45 7.82
C VAL A 108 -3.76 11.67 8.62
N THR A 109 -2.93 12.06 9.59
CA THR A 109 -3.18 13.24 10.44
C THR A 109 -2.31 14.41 9.99
N ILE A 110 -2.93 15.58 9.77
CA ILE A 110 -2.24 16.81 9.39
C ILE A 110 -2.17 17.74 10.60
N SER A 111 -0.96 18.12 10.99
CA SER A 111 -0.70 19.11 12.05
C SER A 111 -0.17 20.40 11.46
N VAL A 112 -0.62 21.53 12.01
CA VAL A 112 -0.15 22.87 11.65
C VAL A 112 0.21 23.63 12.91
N ASP A 113 1.47 24.02 13.05
CA ASP A 113 1.99 24.76 14.19
C ASP A 113 2.97 25.88 13.75
N ASP A 114 3.63 26.52 14.72
CA ASP A 114 4.59 27.59 14.47
C ASP A 114 5.83 27.13 13.65
N GLY A 115 6.10 25.83 13.62
CA GLY A 115 7.14 25.17 12.83
C GLY A 115 6.71 24.77 11.42
N GLY A 116 5.42 24.92 11.07
CA GLY A 116 4.89 24.68 9.72
C GLY A 116 3.84 23.58 9.68
N ILE A 117 3.84 22.82 8.58
CA ILE A 117 2.94 21.67 8.37
C ILE A 117 3.73 20.39 8.62
N ALA A 118 3.14 19.43 9.33
CA ALA A 118 3.65 18.08 9.49
C ALA A 118 2.53 17.06 9.23
N LEU A 119 2.90 15.88 8.76
CA LEU A 119 1.99 14.76 8.59
C LEU A 119 2.39 13.62 9.52
N GLU A 120 1.40 12.90 10.02
CA GLU A 120 1.58 11.63 10.72
C GLU A 120 0.78 10.57 9.97
N LEU A 121 1.45 9.49 9.60
CA LEU A 121 0.89 8.35 8.90
C LEU A 121 0.88 7.16 9.87
N SER A 122 -0.29 6.62 10.19
CA SER A 122 -0.47 5.42 11.01
C SER A 122 -1.23 4.39 10.22
#